data_AF-A0AAD7GS52-F1
#
_entry.id   AF-A0AAD7GS52-F1
#
_cell.length_a   1.000
_cell.length_b   1.000
_cell.length_c   1.000
_cell.angle_alpha   90.00
_cell.angle_beta   90.00
_cell.angle_gamma   90.00
#
_symmetry.space_group_name_H-M   'P 1'
#
loop_
_entity.id
_entity.type
_entity.pdbx_description
1 polymer ?
#
loop_
_entity_poly.entity_id
_entity_poly.type
_entity_poly.pdbx_seq_one_letter_code
_entity_poly.pdbx_strand_id
1 'polypeptide(L)'
;SLAINPNVTNTRKEFIFRTIESAMYLSVMGDPHRRRPQEFVQIFFREERLPIAEGWLRSKTMITTETMSPIQNLVIQAANGGPTQACESLVFGPNVTL
;
A
#
# COMPACT_ATOMS: atom_id res chain seq x y z
N SER A 1 -10.40 -8.66 -8.06
CA SER A 1 -11.45 -9.13 -7.13
C SER A 1 -12.85 -9.08 -7.73
N LEU A 2 -13.27 -7.97 -8.37
CA LEU A 2 -14.63 -7.85 -8.95
C LEU A 2 -15.05 -8.99 -9.88
N ALA A 3 -14.12 -9.53 -10.67
CA ALA A 3 -14.42 -10.61 -11.63
C ALA A 3 -14.61 -12.00 -11.00
N ILE A 4 -14.08 -12.25 -9.80
CA ILE A 4 -13.96 -13.62 -9.25
C ILE A 4 -14.46 -13.76 -7.81
N ASN A 5 -14.67 -12.65 -7.09
CA ASN A 5 -15.17 -12.65 -5.72
C ASN A 5 -16.57 -12.01 -5.69
N PRO A 6 -17.65 -12.80 -5.54
CA PRO A 6 -19.01 -12.26 -5.46
C PRO A 6 -19.26 -11.47 -4.17
N ASN A 7 -18.47 -11.70 -3.11
CA ASN A 7 -18.56 -11.04 -1.81
C ASN A 7 -17.40 -10.06 -1.62
N VAL A 8 -17.06 -9.31 -2.68
CA VAL A 8 -15.99 -8.33 -2.61
C VAL A 8 -16.44 -7.12 -1.77
N THR A 9 -15.57 -6.71 -0.85
CA THR A 9 -15.69 -5.43 -0.13
C THR A 9 -14.67 -4.46 -0.71
N ASN A 10 -15.15 -3.38 -1.32
CA ASN A 10 -14.34 -2.33 -1.92
C ASN A 10 -15.04 -0.98 -1.73
N THR A 11 -15.04 -0.50 -0.49
CA THR A 11 -15.59 0.81 -0.13
C THR A 11 -14.50 1.88 -0.09
N ARG A 12 -14.87 3.12 0.25
CA ARG A 12 -13.91 4.24 0.38
C ARG A 12 -12.78 3.91 1.36
N LYS A 13 -13.06 3.19 2.46
CA LYS A 13 -12.02 2.83 3.45
C LYS A 13 -11.02 1.85 2.86
N GLU A 14 -11.47 0.78 2.17
CA GLU A 14 -10.57 -0.18 1.51
C GLU A 14 -9.72 0.50 0.44
N PHE A 15 -10.31 1.43 -0.32
CA PHE A 15 -9.58 2.19 -1.32
C PHE A 15 -8.48 3.06 -0.69
N ILE A 16 -8.80 3.77 0.40
CA ILE A 16 -7.83 4.57 1.14
C ILE A 16 -6.73 3.67 1.73
N PHE A 17 -7.07 2.58 2.43
CA PHE A 17 -6.06 1.71 3.04
C PHE A 17 -5.14 1.07 2.01
N ARG A 18 -5.67 0.54 0.90
CA ARG A 18 -4.83 -0.06 -0.15
C ARG A 18 -3.89 0.96 -0.80
N THR A 19 -4.32 2.21 -0.96
CA THR A 19 -3.46 3.27 -1.50
C THR A 19 -2.40 3.72 -0.48
N ILE A 20 -2.73 3.74 0.81
CA ILE A 20 -1.76 3.98 1.90
C ILE A 20 -0.71 2.87 1.96
N GLU A 21 -1.14 1.60 1.96
CA GLU A 21 -0.22 0.44 1.93
C GLU A 21 0.71 0.49 0.72
N SER A 22 0.17 0.90 -0.43
CA SER A 22 0.96 1.09 -1.65
C SER A 22 2.01 2.19 -1.49
N ALA A 23 1.60 3.34 -0.97
CA ALA A 23 2.53 4.41 -0.66
C ALA A 23 3.58 3.97 0.36
N MET A 24 3.22 3.13 1.33
CA MET A 24 4.11 2.67 2.39
C MET A 24 5.27 1.84 1.84
N TYR A 25 5.00 0.77 1.08
CA TYR A 25 6.10 -0.04 0.54
C TYR A 25 6.93 0.74 -0.48
N LEU A 26 6.33 1.68 -1.22
CA LEU A 26 7.06 2.59 -2.11
C LEU A 26 7.93 3.59 -1.34
N SER A 27 7.48 4.13 -0.21
CA SER A 27 8.32 5.00 0.63
C SER A 27 9.50 4.26 1.26
N VAL A 28 9.32 2.99 1.61
CA VAL A 28 10.36 2.18 2.26
C VAL A 28 11.36 1.61 1.25
N MET A 29 10.89 1.13 0.09
CA MET A 29 11.71 0.42 -0.91
C MET A 29 12.02 1.26 -2.16
N GLY A 30 11.23 2.30 -2.43
CA GLY A 30 11.33 3.17 -3.60
C GLY A 30 12.30 4.32 -3.41
N ASP A 31 13.60 4.04 -3.35
CA ASP A 31 14.63 5.09 -3.46
C ASP A 31 14.87 5.41 -4.95
N PRO A 32 14.51 6.62 -5.45
CA PRO A 32 14.68 6.98 -6.86
C PRO A 32 16.15 7.09 -7.28
N HIS A 33 17.09 7.21 -6.34
CA HIS A 33 18.52 7.25 -6.64
C HIS A 33 19.12 5.86 -6.79
N ARG A 34 18.36 4.81 -6.45
CA ARG A 34 18.81 3.42 -6.59
C ARG A 34 18.29 2.83 -7.90
N ARG A 35 19.19 2.10 -8.57
CA ARG A 35 18.94 1.59 -9.92
C ARG A 35 17.84 0.52 -10.00
N ARG A 36 17.40 -0.08 -8.87
CA ARG A 36 16.54 -1.28 -8.87
C ARG A 36 15.47 -1.32 -7.76
N PRO A 37 14.57 -0.32 -7.66
CA PRO A 37 13.52 -0.31 -6.64
C PRO A 37 12.57 -1.52 -6.75
N GLN A 38 12.33 -1.99 -7.97
CA GLN A 38 11.47 -3.13 -8.24
C GLN A 38 12.01 -4.43 -7.63
N GLU A 39 13.32 -4.65 -7.64
CA GLU A 39 13.93 -5.86 -7.06
C GLU A 39 13.74 -5.91 -5.54
N PHE A 40 13.91 -4.77 -4.86
CA PHE A 40 13.68 -4.67 -3.41
C PHE A 40 12.24 -4.95 -3.03
N VAL A 41 11.28 -4.42 -3.78
CA VAL A 41 9.85 -4.71 -3.58
C VAL A 41 9.57 -6.20 -3.77
N GLN A 42 10.15 -6.84 -4.80
CA GLN A 42 9.96 -8.27 -5.04
C GLN A 42 10.50 -9.13 -3.89
N ILE A 43 11.70 -8.85 -3.40
CA ILE A 43 12.30 -9.57 -2.26
C ILE A 43 11.44 -9.37 -1.01
N PHE A 44 11.04 -8.13 -0.73
CA PHE A 44 10.21 -7.83 0.44
C PHE A 44 8.89 -8.61 0.46
N PHE A 45 8.17 -8.66 -0.67
CA PHE A 45 6.88 -9.37 -0.71
C PHE A 45 7.02 -10.89 -0.83
N ARG A 46 8.08 -11.42 -1.45
CA ARG A 46 8.27 -12.87 -1.65
C ARG A 46 8.92 -13.57 -0.46
N GLU A 47 9.84 -12.87 0.21
CA GLU A 47 10.64 -13.43 1.30
C GLU A 47 10.28 -12.84 2.67
N GLU A 48 9.40 -11.84 2.72
CA GLU A 48 9.08 -11.07 3.95
C GLU A 48 10.34 -10.53 4.66
N ARG A 49 11.39 -10.23 3.88
CA ARG A 49 12.73 -9.88 4.35
C ARG A 49 13.19 -8.52 3.82
N LEU A 50 13.97 -7.80 4.62
CA LEU A 50 14.66 -6.60 4.16
C LEU A 50 15.82 -6.95 3.19
N PRO A 51 15.91 -6.30 2.01
CA PRO A 51 16.89 -6.64 0.98
C PRO A 51 18.30 -6.06 1.23
N ILE A 52 18.82 -6.26 2.45
CA ILE A 52 20.10 -5.68 2.91
C ILE A 52 21.28 -6.24 2.10
N ALA A 53 21.27 -7.55 1.82
CA ALA A 53 22.31 -8.21 1.02
C ALA A 53 22.35 -7.67 -0.43
N GLU A 54 21.20 -7.21 -0.92
CA GLU A 54 21.01 -6.63 -2.24
C GLU A 54 21.28 -5.12 -2.26
N GLY A 55 21.72 -4.56 -1.13
CA GLY A 55 22.15 -3.17 -1.01
C GLY A 55 21.03 -2.20 -0.66
N TRP A 56 19.86 -2.69 -0.23
CA TRP A 56 18.87 -1.82 0.39
C TRP A 56 19.41 -1.26 1.70
N LEU A 57 19.24 0.04 1.89
CA LEU A 57 19.50 0.71 3.15
C LEU A 57 18.23 1.42 3.59
N ARG A 58 18.01 1.43 4.90
CA ARG A 58 16.95 2.20 5.56
C ARG A 58 16.97 3.66 5.07
N SER A 59 15.78 4.21 4.85
CA SER A 59 15.63 5.63 4.54
C SER A 59 16.30 6.50 5.60
N LYS A 60 17.07 7.50 5.16
CA LYS A 60 17.64 8.53 6.03
C LYS A 60 16.61 9.60 6.39
N THR A 61 15.60 9.76 5.56
CA THR A 61 14.47 10.66 5.79
C THR A 61 13.40 9.91 6.56
N MET A 62 12.88 10.52 7.63
CA MET A 62 11.76 9.96 8.38
C MET A 62 10.53 9.85 7.47
N ILE A 63 9.90 8.68 7.46
CA ILE A 63 8.66 8.47 6.71
C ILE A 63 7.50 8.84 7.64
N THR A 64 6.85 9.96 7.35
CA THR A 64 5.63 10.46 8.01
C THR A 64 4.46 10.45 7.03
N THR A 65 3.25 10.65 7.55
CA THR A 65 2.04 10.86 6.73
C THR A 65 2.21 11.98 5.70
N GLU A 66 2.89 13.06 6.07
CA GLU A 66 3.19 14.19 5.17
C GLU A 66 4.11 13.77 4.01
N THR A 67 5.17 13.00 4.29
CA THR A 67 6.08 12.51 3.23
C THR A 67 5.46 11.43 2.35
N MET A 68 4.49 10.67 2.85
CA MET A 68 3.79 9.61 2.11
C MET A 68 2.64 10.14 1.25
N SER A 69 1.94 11.19 1.70
CA SER A 69 0.75 11.73 1.05
C SER A 69 0.95 12.02 -0.46
N PRO A 70 2.07 12.61 -0.91
CA PRO A 70 2.32 12.79 -2.34
C PRO A 70 2.38 11.46 -3.11
N ILE A 71 3.02 10.43 -2.55
CA ILE A 71 3.11 9.10 -3.18
C ILE A 71 1.73 8.45 -3.22
N GLN A 72 0.95 8.54 -2.15
CA GLN A 72 -0.43 8.06 -2.12
C GLN A 72 -1.27 8.72 -3.21
N ASN A 73 -1.17 10.05 -3.37
CA ASN A 73 -1.90 10.78 -4.40
C ASN A 73 -1.51 10.32 -5.81
N LEU A 74 -0.23 10.05 -6.07
CA LEU A 74 0.22 9.47 -7.35
C LEU A 74 -0.38 8.07 -7.58
N VAL A 75 -0.43 7.22 -6.55
CA VAL A 75 -1.07 5.91 -6.64
C VAL A 75 -2.57 6.04 -6.93
N ILE A 76 -3.26 6.96 -6.25
CA ILE A 76 -4.70 7.23 -6.48
C ILE A 76 -4.94 7.72 -7.91
N GLN A 77 -4.13 8.65 -8.41
CA GLN A 77 -4.26 9.17 -9.77
C GLN A 77 -3.96 8.11 -10.84
N ALA A 78 -2.99 7.23 -10.58
CA ALA A 78 -2.66 6.12 -11.47
C ALA A 78 -3.67 4.95 -11.40
N ALA A 79 -4.54 4.94 -10.38
CA ALA A 79 -5.56 3.91 -10.25
C ALA A 79 -6.69 4.14 -11.26
N ASN A 80 -6.83 3.24 -12.24
CA ASN A 80 -7.93 3.24 -13.21
C ASN A 80 -9.27 2.74 -12.61
N GLY A 81 -9.50 2.93 -11.30
CA GLY A 81 -10.68 2.43 -10.60
C GLY A 81 -10.73 2.93 -9.16
N GLY A 82 -11.94 2.94 -8.58
CA GLY A 82 -12.21 3.50 -7.25
C GLY A 82 -13.06 2.58 -6.36
N PRO A 83 -13.59 3.10 -5.25
CA PRO A 83 -14.55 2.35 -4.44
C PRO A 83 -15.79 2.04 -5.25
N THR A 84 -16.27 0.80 -5.16
CA THR A 84 -17.46 0.30 -5.88
C THR A 84 -18.67 0.15 -4.96
N GLN A 85 -18.48 0.26 -3.64
CA GLN A 85 -19.52 0.17 -2.61
C GLN A 85 -19.44 1.37 -1.66
N ALA A 86 -20.57 1.73 -1.05
CA ALA A 86 -20.66 2.90 -0.19
C ALA A 86 -20.37 2.62 1.29
N CYS A 87 -20.76 1.45 1.82
CA CYS A 87 -20.79 1.22 3.27
C CYS A 87 -20.46 -0.22 3.63
N GLU A 88 -19.40 -0.40 4.39
CA GLU A 88 -19.16 -1.58 5.23
C GLU A 88 -18.47 -1.11 6.51
N SER A 89 -18.83 -1.71 7.62
CA SER A 89 -18.28 -1.35 8.92
C SER A 89 -16.86 -1.87 9.12
N LEU A 90 -16.12 -1.29 10.05
CA LEU A 90 -14.93 -1.94 10.59
C LEU A 90 -15.37 -2.94 11.66
N VAL A 91 -14.78 -4.13 11.64
CA VAL A 91 -15.03 -5.18 12.65
C VAL A 91 -14.07 -4.95 13.81
N PHE A 92 -14.60 -4.67 15.00
CA PHE A 92 -13.81 -4.44 16.22
C PHE A 92 -13.74 -5.68 17.12
N GLY A 93 -14.61 -6.65 16.87
CA GLY A 93 -14.68 -7.89 17.62
C GLY A 93 -15.91 -8.70 17.23
N PRO A 94 -16.15 -9.84 17.88
CA PRO A 94 -17.35 -10.63 17.67
C PRO A 94 -18.60 -9.78 17.90
N ASN A 95 -19.46 -9.64 16.89
CA ASN A 95 -20.71 -8.86 16.95
C ASN A 95 -20.54 -7.35 17.25
N VAL A 96 -19.36 -6.76 17.02
CA VAL A 96 -19.14 -5.31 17.20
C VAL A 96 -18.63 -4.69 15.90
N THR A 97 -19.45 -3.81 15.31
CA THR A 97 -19.19 -3.08 14.07
C THR A 97 -19.56 -1.60 14.22
N LEU A 98 -18.81 -0.70 13.58
CA LEU A 98 -19.12 0.75 13.49
C LEU A 98 -19.91 1.11 12.23
#